data_AF-A0A8C9QJ95-F1
#
_entry.id   AF-A0A8C9QJ95-F1
#
_cell.length_a   1.000
_cell.length_b   1.000
_cell.length_c   1.000
_cell.angle_alpha   90.00
_cell.angle_beta   90.00
_cell.angle_gamma   90.00
#
_symmetry.space_group_name_H-M   'P 1'
#
loop_
_entity.id
_entity.type
_entity.pdbx_description
1 polymer ?
#
loop_
_entity_poly.entity_id
_entity_poly.type
_entity_poly.pdbx_seq_one_letter_code
_entity_poly.pdbx_strand_id
1 'polypeptide(L)'
;TERLQLQRRLGCRTFHWFLANIYPEMYPSEHRPRFSGKLHNTGFGFCADCQTEGDILGCPMRLAPCSDSRQQQHLEHTSRKEIRAGSPQHLCLDVRREQVILQNCTENGSAIHQQHWDFQENGMIVHILSGKCMEAVVQQNNKDFCGDLTTSTLWMNDECRKMERSFGSTLQVNLTS
;
A
#
# COMPACT_ATOMS: atom_id res chain seq x y z
N THR A 1 11.81 9.49 -26.24
CA THR A 1 12.23 8.80 -27.48
C THR A 1 11.02 8.26 -28.20
N GLU A 2 11.11 8.12 -29.52
CA GLU A 2 10.02 7.66 -30.41
C GLU A 2 9.39 6.33 -29.96
N ARG A 3 10.21 5.43 -29.41
CA ARG A 3 9.81 4.15 -28.82
C ARG A 3 8.81 4.28 -27.66
N LEU A 4 8.96 5.29 -26.80
CA LEU A 4 8.03 5.53 -25.68
C LEU A 4 6.68 6.09 -26.16
N GLN A 5 6.69 6.97 -27.17
CA GLN A 5 5.47 7.49 -27.77
C GLN A 5 4.68 6.40 -28.50
N LEU A 6 5.36 5.45 -29.13
CA LEU A 6 4.74 4.28 -29.75
C LEU A 6 4.05 3.38 -28.71
N GLN A 7 4.72 3.08 -27.58
CA GLN A 7 4.12 2.28 -26.51
C GLN A 7 2.82 2.90 -25.96
N ARG A 8 2.78 4.23 -25.80
CA ARG A 8 1.57 4.94 -25.36
C ARG A 8 0.45 4.85 -26.38
N ARG A 9 0.76 5.07 -27.67
CA ARG A 9 -0.24 5.02 -28.77
C ARG A 9 -0.85 3.63 -28.93
N LEU A 10 -0.06 2.57 -28.72
CA LEU A 10 -0.51 1.19 -28.87
C LEU A 10 -1.16 0.60 -27.61
N GLY A 11 -1.25 1.38 -26.51
CA GLY A 11 -1.83 0.90 -25.25
C GLY A 11 -1.06 -0.28 -24.65
N CYS A 12 0.26 -0.34 -24.86
CA CYS A 12 1.07 -1.46 -24.38
C CYS A 12 1.01 -1.59 -22.86
N ARG A 13 0.95 -2.83 -22.39
CA ARG A 13 1.06 -3.14 -20.96
C ARG A 13 2.51 -2.97 -20.48
N THR A 14 2.67 -2.71 -19.19
CA THR A 14 4.00 -2.51 -18.59
C THR A 14 4.81 -3.80 -18.62
N PHE A 15 6.14 -3.68 -18.58
CA PHE A 15 7.02 -4.86 -18.43
C PHE A 15 6.70 -5.65 -17.17
N HIS A 16 6.24 -4.95 -16.13
CA HIS A 16 5.73 -5.58 -14.93
C HIS A 16 4.51 -6.46 -15.19
N TRP A 17 3.49 -5.94 -15.89
CA TRP A 17 2.32 -6.74 -16.27
C TRP A 17 2.73 -7.98 -17.06
N PHE A 18 3.72 -7.86 -17.94
CA PHE A 18 4.27 -8.99 -18.68
C PHE A 18 4.86 -10.06 -17.76
N LEU A 19 5.75 -9.71 -16.83
CA LEU A 19 6.30 -10.68 -15.87
C LEU A 19 5.21 -11.29 -14.99
N ALA A 20 4.21 -10.50 -14.60
CA ALA A 20 3.15 -10.98 -13.73
C ALA A 20 2.12 -11.90 -14.44
N ASN A 21 1.82 -11.65 -15.72
CA ASN A 21 0.73 -12.32 -16.44
C ASN A 21 1.21 -13.31 -17.51
N ILE A 22 2.39 -13.09 -18.09
CA ILE A 22 2.91 -13.86 -19.22
C ILE A 22 4.08 -14.75 -18.82
N TYR A 23 4.92 -14.32 -17.87
CA TYR A 23 6.10 -15.08 -17.43
C TYR A 23 6.28 -15.09 -15.90
N PRO A 24 5.30 -15.60 -15.12
CA PRO A 24 5.29 -15.52 -13.66
C PRO A 24 6.48 -16.20 -12.99
N GLU A 25 7.06 -17.23 -13.62
CA GLU A 25 8.21 -17.98 -13.12
C GLU A 25 9.53 -17.18 -13.10
N MET A 26 9.63 -16.12 -13.91
CA MET A 26 10.78 -15.18 -13.91
C MET A 26 10.54 -13.97 -13.02
N TYR A 27 9.40 -13.92 -12.35
CA TYR A 27 9.12 -12.84 -11.44
C TYR A 27 10.14 -12.89 -10.29
N PRO A 28 10.84 -11.79 -9.97
CA PRO A 28 11.94 -11.81 -9.01
C PRO A 28 11.49 -12.43 -7.69
N SER A 29 12.09 -13.57 -7.38
CA SER A 29 11.77 -14.32 -6.18
C SER A 29 12.54 -13.73 -5.01
N GLU A 30 12.13 -12.55 -4.56
CA GLU A 30 12.66 -12.01 -3.31
C GLU A 30 12.16 -12.89 -2.16
N HIS A 31 12.96 -13.88 -1.79
CA HIS A 31 12.69 -14.88 -0.76
C HIS A 31 12.70 -14.31 0.67
N ARG A 32 12.68 -12.99 0.84
CA ARG A 32 12.63 -12.34 2.15
C ARG A 32 11.51 -11.32 2.18
N PRO A 33 10.72 -11.28 3.28
CA PRO A 33 9.79 -10.19 3.50
C PRO A 33 10.56 -8.88 3.45
N ARG A 34 10.16 -7.93 2.58
CA ARG A 34 10.88 -6.64 2.46
C ARG A 34 10.68 -5.79 3.72
N PHE A 35 9.55 -5.99 4.41
CA PHE A 35 9.31 -5.51 5.77
C PHE A 35 8.33 -6.42 6.51
N SER A 36 8.42 -6.37 7.84
CA SER A 36 7.42 -6.90 8.78
C SER A 36 7.36 -5.93 9.96
N GLY A 37 6.17 -5.47 10.31
CA GLY A 37 5.98 -4.45 11.34
C GLY A 37 4.89 -3.45 10.98
N LYS A 38 5.03 -2.23 11.49
CA LYS A 38 4.08 -1.14 11.23
C LYS A 38 4.50 -0.37 9.98
N LEU A 39 3.57 -0.11 9.06
CA LEU A 39 3.82 0.80 7.94
C LEU A 39 3.66 2.25 8.40
N HIS A 40 4.77 2.89 8.74
CA HIS A 40 4.81 4.27 9.22
C HIS A 40 4.93 5.25 8.04
N ASN A 41 4.02 6.22 7.95
CA ASN A 41 4.11 7.31 6.98
C ASN A 41 4.97 8.44 7.55
N THR A 42 6.12 8.71 6.93
CA THR A 42 7.07 9.69 7.46
C THR A 42 6.62 11.14 7.31
N GLY A 43 5.82 11.43 6.28
CA GLY A 43 5.23 12.76 6.11
C GLY A 43 4.19 13.08 7.19
N PHE A 44 3.46 12.06 7.65
CA PHE A 44 2.36 12.24 8.60
C PHE A 44 2.66 11.87 10.05
N GLY A 45 3.67 11.03 10.32
CA GLY A 45 3.96 10.56 11.69
C GLY A 45 2.96 9.51 12.19
N PHE A 46 2.23 8.85 11.28
CA PHE A 46 1.14 7.92 11.59
C PHE A 46 1.31 6.60 10.84
N CYS A 47 0.67 5.54 11.33
CA CYS A 47 0.77 4.19 10.77
C CYS A 47 -0.47 3.83 9.94
N ALA A 48 -0.27 3.02 8.90
CA ALA A 48 -1.37 2.46 8.10
C ALA A 48 -2.18 1.48 8.93
N ASP A 49 -3.51 1.63 8.86
CA ASP A 49 -4.37 0.96 9.81
C ASP A 49 -5.82 0.80 9.33
N CYS A 50 -6.47 -0.30 9.75
CA CYS A 50 -7.90 -0.52 9.53
C CYS A 50 -8.69 -0.19 10.82
N GLN A 51 -9.31 0.98 10.87
CA GLN A 51 -10.10 1.45 12.02
C GLN A 51 -11.53 0.90 12.04
N THR A 52 -11.69 -0.41 12.24
CA THR A 52 -13.01 -1.05 12.48
C THR A 52 -12.96 -1.92 13.73
N GLU A 53 -14.06 -1.95 14.48
CA GLU A 53 -14.26 -2.82 15.65
C GLU A 53 -14.94 -4.16 15.27
N GLY A 54 -15.44 -4.27 14.04
CA GLY A 54 -16.17 -5.44 13.54
C GLY A 54 -15.44 -6.19 12.44
N ASP A 55 -16.15 -6.54 11.36
CA ASP A 55 -15.54 -7.20 10.21
C ASP A 55 -14.47 -6.31 9.55
N ILE A 56 -13.26 -6.85 9.45
CA ILE A 56 -12.10 -6.21 8.84
C ILE A 56 -12.08 -6.41 7.32
N LEU A 57 -12.93 -7.30 6.78
CA LEU A 57 -13.05 -7.50 5.34
C LEU A 57 -13.69 -6.29 4.66
N GLY A 58 -13.01 -5.74 3.66
CA GLY A 58 -13.44 -4.54 2.94
C GLY A 58 -13.14 -3.23 3.66
N CYS A 59 -12.47 -3.32 4.81
CA CYS A 59 -12.11 -2.15 5.60
C CYS A 59 -11.13 -1.25 4.82
N PRO A 60 -11.43 0.04 4.65
CA PRO A 60 -10.51 0.98 4.06
C PRO A 60 -9.36 1.27 5.01
N MET A 61 -8.14 1.21 4.48
CA MET A 61 -6.95 1.57 5.23
C MET A 61 -6.91 3.10 5.41
N ARG A 62 -6.54 3.53 6.61
CA ARG A 62 -6.39 4.95 7.02
C ARG A 62 -5.10 5.14 7.80
N LEU A 63 -4.74 6.39 8.07
CA LEU A 63 -3.69 6.69 9.04
C LEU A 63 -4.27 6.67 10.46
N ALA A 64 -3.52 6.07 11.38
CA ALA A 64 -3.83 6.02 12.80
C ALA A 64 -2.56 6.19 13.64
N PRO A 65 -2.68 6.61 14.92
CA PRO A 65 -1.57 6.55 15.86
C PRO A 65 -0.92 5.17 15.86
N CYS A 66 0.40 5.14 15.71
CA CYS A 66 1.17 3.90 15.77
C CYS A 66 1.07 3.29 17.18
N SER A 67 0.67 2.03 17.26
CA SER A 67 0.48 1.32 18.54
C SER A 67 0.80 -0.17 18.41
N ASP A 68 1.68 -0.66 19.27
CA ASP A 68 2.05 -2.09 19.31
C ASP A 68 0.89 -2.99 19.78
N SER A 69 -0.07 -2.42 20.50
CA SER A 69 -1.26 -3.14 20.94
C SER A 69 -2.26 -3.42 19.81
N ARG A 70 -2.08 -2.79 18.64
CA ARG A 70 -3.03 -2.88 17.52
C ARG A 70 -2.56 -3.87 16.48
N GLN A 71 -3.05 -5.10 16.57
CA GLN A 71 -2.65 -6.20 15.67
C GLN A 71 -2.89 -5.89 14.19
N GLN A 72 -3.93 -5.11 13.87
CA GLN A 72 -4.23 -4.68 12.49
C GLN A 72 -3.16 -3.75 11.88
N GLN A 73 -2.29 -3.15 12.70
CA GLN A 73 -1.14 -2.37 12.22
C GLN A 73 0.08 -3.25 11.93
N HIS A 74 0.05 -4.52 12.31
CA HIS A 74 1.12 -5.46 11.99
C HIS A 74 0.92 -5.94 10.56
N LEU A 75 1.75 -5.42 9.66
CA LEU A 75 1.75 -5.71 8.24
C LEU A 75 3.03 -6.43 7.84
N GLU A 76 2.91 -7.41 6.95
CA GLU A 76 4.03 -8.17 6.43
C GLU A 76 4.00 -8.14 4.90
N HIS A 77 5.10 -7.70 4.28
CA HIS A 77 5.26 -7.81 2.83
C HIS A 77 5.88 -9.14 2.47
N THR A 78 5.22 -9.95 1.66
CA THR A 78 5.65 -11.32 1.37
C THR A 78 6.47 -11.42 0.10
N SER A 79 7.11 -12.58 -0.10
CA SER A 79 7.82 -12.91 -1.33
C SER A 79 6.92 -12.94 -2.58
N ARG A 80 5.60 -13.11 -2.41
CA ARG A 80 4.60 -13.00 -3.48
C ARG A 80 4.21 -11.55 -3.81
N LYS A 81 4.92 -10.58 -3.22
CA LYS A 81 4.63 -9.15 -3.32
C LYS A 81 3.26 -8.76 -2.77
N GLU A 82 2.70 -9.54 -1.85
CA GLU A 82 1.48 -9.18 -1.13
C GLU A 82 1.85 -8.39 0.13
N ILE A 83 0.97 -7.50 0.59
CA ILE A 83 1.06 -6.95 1.96
C ILE A 83 -0.06 -7.57 2.77
N ARG A 84 0.28 -8.36 3.78
CA ARG A 84 -0.67 -9.08 4.63
C ARG A 84 -0.86 -8.38 5.96
N ALA A 85 -2.09 -8.30 6.44
CA ALA A 85 -2.42 -7.87 7.79
C ALA A 85 -2.46 -9.05 8.76
N GLY A 86 -1.83 -8.87 9.92
CA GLY A 86 -1.69 -9.91 10.94
C GLY A 86 -3.01 -10.35 11.57
N SER A 87 -3.25 -11.68 11.46
CA SER A 87 -4.09 -12.63 12.23
C SER A 87 -5.48 -12.22 12.77
N PRO A 88 -6.53 -13.08 12.68
CA PRO A 88 -6.51 -14.49 12.24
C PRO A 88 -6.93 -14.75 10.79
N GLN A 89 -7.38 -13.74 10.05
CA GLN A 89 -8.04 -13.95 8.74
C GLN A 89 -7.10 -13.87 7.52
N HIS A 90 -5.79 -13.68 7.72
CA HIS A 90 -4.79 -13.55 6.65
C HIS A 90 -5.29 -12.67 5.48
N LEU A 91 -5.63 -11.42 5.78
CA LEU A 91 -6.09 -10.47 4.76
C LEU A 91 -4.92 -9.82 4.05
N CYS A 92 -5.12 -9.51 2.77
CA CYS A 92 -4.17 -8.80 1.92
C CYS A 92 -4.68 -7.37 1.64
N LEU A 93 -3.75 -6.43 1.45
CA LEU A 93 -4.07 -5.12 0.91
C LEU A 93 -4.43 -5.25 -0.57
N ASP A 94 -5.57 -4.68 -0.93
CA ASP A 94 -6.15 -4.65 -2.27
C ASP A 94 -6.50 -3.21 -2.65
N VAL A 95 -6.68 -2.96 -3.95
CA VAL A 95 -7.11 -1.67 -4.49
C VAL A 95 -8.50 -1.78 -5.09
N ARG A 96 -9.46 -1.09 -4.48
CA ARG A 96 -10.82 -0.94 -5.01
C ARG A 96 -11.16 0.53 -5.21
N ARG A 97 -11.45 0.91 -6.46
CA ARG A 97 -11.77 2.31 -6.83
C ARG A 97 -10.71 3.29 -6.28
N GLU A 98 -9.44 2.95 -6.47
CA GLU A 98 -8.26 3.72 -6.01
C GLU A 98 -8.06 3.79 -4.49
N GLN A 99 -8.96 3.22 -3.69
CA GLN A 99 -8.79 3.12 -2.25
C GLN A 99 -8.08 1.82 -1.87
N VAL A 100 -7.16 1.90 -0.91
CA VAL A 100 -6.51 0.71 -0.34
C VAL A 100 -7.43 0.12 0.72
N ILE A 101 -7.76 -1.16 0.57
CA ILE A 101 -8.67 -1.89 1.46
C ILE A 101 -8.05 -3.21 1.91
N LEU A 102 -8.56 -3.80 2.99
CA LEU A 102 -8.29 -5.19 3.34
C LEU A 102 -9.27 -6.12 2.62
N GLN A 103 -8.75 -7.18 2.01
CA GLN A 103 -9.53 -8.25 1.36
C GLN A 103 -8.92 -9.62 1.64
N ASN A 104 -9.67 -10.68 1.35
CA ASN A 104 -9.10 -12.03 1.35
C ASN A 104 -7.93 -12.09 0.37
N CYS A 105 -6.82 -12.70 0.78
CA CYS A 105 -5.71 -12.94 -0.13
C CYS A 105 -6.16 -13.83 -1.29
N THR A 106 -5.89 -13.38 -2.52
CA THR A 106 -6.27 -14.07 -3.74
C THR A 106 -5.19 -15.08 -4.11
N GLU A 107 -5.46 -16.37 -4.00
CA GLU A 107 -4.46 -17.40 -4.30
C GLU A 107 -4.33 -17.69 -5.80
N ASN A 108 -5.42 -17.57 -6.57
CA ASN A 108 -5.47 -17.95 -7.98
C ASN A 108 -6.37 -17.00 -8.79
N GLY A 109 -6.07 -16.89 -10.09
CA GLY A 109 -6.87 -16.12 -11.05
C GLY A 109 -6.29 -14.74 -11.40
N SER A 110 -6.92 -14.05 -12.35
CA SER A 110 -6.45 -12.76 -12.88
C SER A 110 -6.47 -11.61 -11.85
N ALA A 111 -7.22 -11.77 -10.75
CA ALA A 111 -7.34 -10.75 -9.70
C ALA A 111 -6.12 -10.71 -8.76
N ILE A 112 -5.22 -11.70 -8.82
CA ILE A 112 -4.01 -11.75 -7.97
C ILE A 112 -3.17 -10.47 -8.07
N HIS A 113 -3.12 -9.86 -9.26
CA HIS A 113 -2.34 -8.65 -9.50
C HIS A 113 -2.87 -7.40 -8.79
N GLN A 114 -4.13 -7.39 -8.34
CA GLN A 114 -4.72 -6.28 -7.58
C GLN A 114 -4.18 -6.18 -6.14
N GLN A 115 -3.53 -7.25 -5.67
CA GLN A 115 -2.97 -7.35 -4.32
C GLN A 115 -1.44 -7.34 -4.33
N HIS A 116 -0.84 -7.06 -5.48
CA HIS A 116 0.61 -7.00 -5.63
C HIS A 116 1.12 -5.57 -5.39
N TRP A 117 2.15 -5.48 -4.56
CA TRP A 117 2.79 -4.25 -4.11
C TRP A 117 4.31 -4.38 -4.20
N ASP A 118 4.96 -3.38 -4.78
CA ASP A 118 6.43 -3.31 -4.82
C ASP A 118 6.91 -2.20 -3.88
N PHE A 119 7.57 -2.58 -2.80
CA PHE A 119 8.16 -1.66 -1.84
C PHE A 119 9.52 -1.23 -2.35
N GLN A 120 9.71 0.01 -2.76
CA GLN A 120 10.97 0.52 -3.33
C GLN A 120 11.99 0.89 -2.23
N GLU A 121 13.28 0.94 -2.58
CA GLU A 121 14.35 1.33 -1.63
C GLU A 121 14.21 2.76 -1.12
N ASN A 122 13.56 3.64 -1.88
CA ASN A 122 13.29 5.02 -1.49
C ASN A 122 12.04 5.19 -0.60
N GLY A 123 11.45 4.10 -0.11
CA GLY A 123 10.29 4.12 0.79
C GLY A 123 8.94 4.29 0.09
N MET A 124 8.89 4.29 -1.24
CA MET A 124 7.61 4.30 -1.98
C MET A 124 7.03 2.89 -2.08
N ILE A 125 5.72 2.75 -1.93
CA ILE A 125 5.02 1.47 -2.13
C ILE A 125 4.19 1.59 -3.42
N VAL A 126 4.50 0.77 -4.42
CA VAL A 126 3.89 0.85 -5.76
C VAL A 126 2.87 -0.26 -5.92
N HIS A 127 1.63 0.08 -6.24
CA HIS A 127 0.62 -0.88 -6.66
C HIS A 127 0.91 -1.34 -8.09
N ILE A 128 1.34 -2.58 -8.20
CA ILE A 128 1.95 -3.19 -9.37
C ILE A 128 1.07 -3.12 -10.62
N LEU A 129 -0.21 -3.46 -10.51
CA LEU A 129 -1.12 -3.53 -11.65
C LEU A 129 -1.38 -2.16 -12.27
N SER A 130 -1.54 -1.14 -11.41
CA SER A 130 -1.85 0.23 -11.83
C SER A 130 -0.61 1.08 -12.13
N GLY A 131 0.55 0.71 -11.60
CA GLY A 131 1.77 1.53 -11.61
C GLY A 131 1.68 2.79 -10.74
N LYS A 132 0.66 2.92 -9.90
CA LYS A 132 0.44 4.05 -8.98
C LYS A 132 1.08 3.79 -7.62
N CYS A 133 1.40 4.84 -6.87
CA CYS A 133 1.97 4.73 -5.52
C CYS A 133 0.88 4.82 -4.46
N MET A 134 1.07 4.09 -3.35
CA MET A 134 0.30 4.23 -2.13
C MET A 134 0.58 5.59 -1.50
N GLU A 135 -0.46 6.41 -1.43
CA GLU A 135 -0.43 7.76 -0.91
C GLU A 135 -1.41 7.89 0.26
N ALA A 136 -0.94 8.46 1.36
CA ALA A 136 -1.81 8.93 2.41
C ALA A 136 -2.35 10.31 2.05
N VAL A 137 -3.67 10.46 2.09
CA VAL A 137 -4.37 11.72 1.83
C VAL A 137 -5.15 12.11 3.07
N VAL A 138 -4.92 13.35 3.55
CA VAL A 138 -5.68 13.92 4.67
C VAL A 138 -6.70 14.91 4.12
N GLN A 139 -7.96 14.76 4.52
CA GLN A 139 -8.99 15.72 4.13
C GLN A 139 -8.87 16.98 4.98
N GLN A 140 -8.82 18.14 4.30
CA GLN A 140 -8.48 19.45 4.85
C GLN A 140 -9.64 20.06 5.66
N ASN A 141 -10.07 19.39 6.73
CA ASN A 141 -11.07 19.92 7.66
C ASN A 141 -10.48 20.37 9.01
N ASN A 142 -9.17 20.20 9.25
CA ASN A 142 -8.53 20.70 10.47
C ASN A 142 -7.08 21.17 10.21
N LYS A 143 -6.81 22.45 10.49
CA LYS A 143 -5.53 23.16 10.29
C LYS A 143 -4.51 22.90 11.41
N ASP A 144 -4.28 21.65 11.79
CA ASP A 144 -3.33 21.29 12.84
C ASP A 144 -2.25 20.35 12.30
N PHE A 145 -1.50 20.81 11.29
CA PHE A 145 -0.44 20.03 10.66
C PHE A 145 0.95 20.65 10.87
N CYS A 146 1.98 19.82 11.03
CA CYS A 146 3.39 20.25 10.93
C CYS A 146 3.72 20.55 9.47
N GLY A 147 3.21 21.69 8.96
CA GLY A 147 3.41 22.17 7.59
C GLY A 147 2.20 21.94 6.66
N ASP A 148 2.18 22.60 5.51
CA ASP A 148 1.08 22.56 4.51
C ASP A 148 0.91 21.19 3.79
N LEU A 149 1.39 20.10 4.36
CA LEU A 149 1.44 18.79 3.71
C LEU A 149 0.05 18.13 3.72
N THR A 150 -0.59 18.05 2.55
CA THR A 150 -1.91 17.41 2.39
C THR A 150 -1.85 15.95 1.97
N THR A 151 -0.73 15.51 1.40
CA THR A 151 -0.50 14.12 0.95
C THR A 151 0.94 13.66 1.18
N SER A 152 1.17 12.34 1.24
CA SER A 152 2.50 11.74 1.46
C SER A 152 2.58 10.31 0.94
N THR A 153 3.65 9.99 0.20
CA THR A 153 3.92 8.68 -0.40
C THR A 153 5.07 7.91 0.25
N LEU A 154 5.69 8.48 1.29
CA LEU A 154 6.89 7.92 1.91
C LEU A 154 6.54 7.06 3.13
N TRP A 155 6.99 5.81 3.09
CA TRP A 155 6.72 4.79 4.09
C TRP A 155 8.02 4.18 4.61
N MET A 156 8.10 3.99 5.93
CA MET A 156 9.21 3.32 6.60
C MET A 156 8.68 2.22 7.53
N ASN A 157 9.49 1.19 7.75
CA ASN A 157 9.26 0.21 8.81
C ASN A 157 9.87 0.78 10.09
N ASP A 158 9.06 1.07 11.11
CA ASP A 158 9.55 1.82 12.26
C ASP A 158 8.90 1.44 13.60
N GLU A 159 9.65 1.65 14.68
CA GLU A 159 9.23 1.67 16.09
C GLU A 159 8.93 3.12 16.51
N CYS A 160 7.86 3.70 15.95
CA CYS A 160 7.65 5.14 16.05
C CYS A 160 7.04 5.61 17.38
N ARG A 161 7.50 6.79 17.85
CA ARG A 161 7.06 7.46 19.09
C ARG A 161 5.66 8.06 18.95
N LYS A 162 4.88 7.95 20.04
CA LYS A 162 3.47 8.36 20.17
C LYS A 162 3.19 9.78 19.66
N MET A 163 2.19 9.91 18.78
CA MET A 163 1.41 11.14 18.59
C MET A 163 -0.07 10.86 18.88
N GLU A 164 -0.68 11.68 19.73
CA GLU A 164 -1.97 11.41 20.40
C GLU A 164 -3.21 12.04 19.73
N ARG A 165 -3.21 12.29 18.42
CA ARG A 165 -4.39 12.88 17.76
C ARG A 165 -4.89 12.05 16.58
N SER A 166 -6.21 11.82 16.55
CA SER A 166 -6.92 11.12 15.47
C SER A 166 -7.59 12.16 14.55
N PHE A 167 -7.42 12.00 13.23
CA PHE A 167 -8.03 12.86 12.21
C PHE A 167 -8.50 12.02 11.01
N GLY A 168 -9.45 12.54 10.23
CA GLY A 168 -9.97 11.87 9.05
C GLY A 168 -8.93 11.79 7.92
N SER A 169 -8.45 10.58 7.62
CA SER A 169 -7.47 10.30 6.56
C SER A 169 -7.85 9.04 5.79
N THR A 170 -7.29 8.83 4.59
CA THR A 170 -7.49 7.62 3.80
C THR A 170 -6.25 7.32 2.97
N LEU A 171 -5.93 6.03 2.83
CA LEU A 171 -4.91 5.52 1.92
C LEU A 171 -5.50 5.30 0.52
N GLN A 172 -4.83 5.86 -0.49
CA GLN A 172 -5.23 5.78 -1.90
C GLN A 172 -4.04 5.39 -2.78
N VAL A 173 -4.30 5.02 -4.03
CA VAL A 173 -3.25 4.86 -5.04
C VAL A 173 -3.33 5.96 -6.10
N ASN A 174 -2.29 6.79 -6.17
CA ASN A 174 -2.21 7.94 -7.06
C ASN A 174 -0.96 7.91 -7.94
N LEU A 175 -1.01 8.61 -9.08
CA LEU A 175 0.17 8.86 -9.88
C LEU A 175 1.07 9.83 -9.10
N THR A 176 2.33 9.49 -8.87
CA THR A 176 3.31 10.43 -8.29
C THR A 176 3.51 11.58 -9.27
N SER A 177 3.37 12.83 -8.81
CA SER A 177 3.68 14.02 -9.63
C SER A 177 5.17 14.23 -9.76
#